data_AF-A0A016AQW6-F1
#
_entry.id   AF-A0A016AQW6-F1
#
_cell.length_a   1.000
_cell.length_b   1.000
_cell.length_c   1.000
_cell.angle_alpha   90.00
_cell.angle_beta   90.00
_cell.angle_gamma   90.00
#
_symmetry.space_group_name_H-M   'P 1'
#
loop_
_entity.id
_entity.type
_entity.pdbx_description
1 polymer ?
#
loop_
_entity_poly.entity_id
_entity_poly.type
_entity_poly.pdbx_seq_one_letter_code
_entity_poly.pdbx_strand_id
1 'polypeptide(L)'
;MQLGCIEDIGSDEEEYYSRLQYDKKYSYFNAGVLLINLKYWREHKIDEMCEQYFLAHSDRIRFNDQDLLNALLYKDKLFVPFRWNVQDTFYRRTYSHKVKEHSGLKEALLHPAILHYTNKKPWNYDSMHPLKQEYFKYLDMTPWKGTRPIIDFQTRVITGFKRLLYITGIKKSKYINLKDYELAQ
;
A
#
# COMPACT_ATOMS: atom_id res chain seq x y z
N MET A 1 24.18 -4.19 -0.08
CA MET A 1 22.73 -3.87 -0.13
C MET A 1 21.96 -5.10 0.30
N GLN A 2 21.16 -5.01 1.37
CA GLN A 2 20.47 -6.15 1.98
C GLN A 2 19.01 -6.25 1.55
N LEU A 3 18.35 -5.10 1.38
CA LEU A 3 16.95 -4.98 1.00
C LEU A 3 16.70 -3.73 0.14
N GLY A 4 16.08 -3.89 -1.02
CA GLY A 4 15.40 -2.81 -1.74
C GLY A 4 13.93 -2.78 -1.37
N CYS A 5 13.40 -1.63 -0.98
CA CYS A 5 12.02 -1.48 -0.50
C CYS A 5 11.44 -0.12 -0.87
N ILE A 6 10.14 0.05 -0.66
CA ILE A 6 9.43 1.31 -0.93
C ILE A 6 8.90 1.84 0.40
N GLU A 7 9.02 3.14 0.61
CA GLU A 7 8.53 3.82 1.80
C GLU A 7 7.02 3.61 1.97
N ASP A 8 6.60 3.32 3.19
CA ASP A 8 5.19 3.17 3.54
C ASP A 8 4.54 4.55 3.66
N ILE A 9 3.26 4.64 3.30
CA ILE A 9 2.50 5.89 3.44
C ILE A 9 2.38 6.39 4.89
N GLY A 10 2.46 5.46 5.85
CA GLY A 10 2.47 5.74 7.28
C GLY A 10 3.85 6.11 7.82
N SER A 11 4.87 6.35 6.98
CA SER A 11 6.21 6.74 7.44
C SER A 11 6.25 8.04 8.25
N ASP A 12 5.20 8.87 8.22
CA ASP A 12 5.13 10.05 9.06
C ASP A 12 4.60 9.77 10.48
N GLU A 13 4.05 8.59 10.74
CA GLU A 13 3.44 8.23 12.02
C GLU A 13 4.53 8.00 13.09
N GLU A 14 4.65 8.94 14.03
CA GLU A 14 5.61 8.88 15.14
C GLU A 14 5.46 7.61 16.00
N GLU A 15 4.25 7.05 16.03
CA GLU A 15 3.96 5.81 16.74
C GLU A 15 4.81 4.64 16.23
N TYR A 16 5.12 4.57 14.93
CA TYR A 16 5.88 3.44 14.38
C TYR A 16 7.29 3.39 14.98
N TYR A 17 7.93 4.55 15.05
CA TYR A 17 9.31 4.73 15.52
C TYR A 17 9.42 4.57 17.03
N SER A 18 8.51 5.20 17.78
CA SER A 18 8.47 5.09 19.25
C SER A 18 8.22 3.65 19.70
N ARG A 19 7.30 2.94 19.03
CA ARG A 19 6.98 1.53 19.32
C ARG A 19 8.10 0.57 18.94
N LEU A 20 8.67 0.70 17.74
CA LEU A 20 9.75 -0.19 17.26
C LEU A 20 11.14 0.22 17.74
N GLN A 21 11.23 1.35 18.45
CA GLN A 21 12.45 1.87 19.07
C GLN A 21 13.59 2.15 18.09
N TYR A 22 13.29 2.83 16.99
CA TYR A 22 14.32 3.39 16.11
C TYR A 22 13.97 4.80 15.64
N ASP A 23 14.98 5.56 15.22
CA ASP A 23 14.86 6.98 14.87
C ASP A 23 14.08 7.17 13.55
N LYS A 24 13.12 8.12 13.54
CA LYS A 24 12.29 8.46 12.38
C LYS A 24 13.09 8.80 11.12
N LYS A 25 14.34 9.28 11.25
CA LYS A 25 15.19 9.57 10.07
C LYS A 25 15.45 8.37 9.18
N TYR A 26 15.33 7.15 9.72
CA TYR A 26 15.49 5.93 8.93
C TYR A 26 14.24 5.59 8.12
N SER A 27 13.11 6.23 8.42
CA SER A 27 11.81 5.98 7.80
C SER A 27 11.31 4.53 7.95
N TYR A 28 10.08 4.29 7.50
CA TYR A 28 9.36 3.04 7.59
C TYR A 28 8.96 2.56 6.19
N PHE A 29 9.21 1.28 5.86
CA PHE A 29 8.91 0.72 4.53
C PHE A 29 7.74 -0.28 4.54
N ASN A 30 7.10 -0.41 3.38
CA ASN A 30 6.05 -1.38 3.15
C ASN A 30 6.65 -2.75 2.76
N ALA A 31 6.19 -3.84 3.39
CA ALA A 31 6.71 -5.19 3.15
C ALA A 31 6.08 -5.93 1.95
N GLY A 32 5.08 -5.35 1.29
CA GLY A 32 4.38 -6.03 0.19
C GLY A 32 5.19 -6.21 -1.09
N VAL A 33 6.23 -5.41 -1.30
CA VAL A 33 7.16 -5.55 -2.43
C VAL A 33 8.58 -5.29 -1.93
N LEU A 34 9.42 -6.31 -2.04
CA LEU A 34 10.79 -6.30 -1.53
C LEU A 34 11.74 -6.90 -2.57
N LEU A 35 12.90 -6.26 -2.77
CA LEU A 35 14.03 -6.82 -3.49
C LEU A 35 15.05 -7.34 -2.48
N ILE A 36 15.05 -8.65 -2.24
CA ILE A 36 15.80 -9.26 -1.15
C ILE A 36 17.15 -9.81 -1.64
N ASN A 37 18.24 -9.45 -0.96
CA ASN A 37 19.52 -10.12 -1.14
C ASN A 37 19.55 -11.46 -0.40
N LEU A 38 19.10 -12.51 -1.07
CA LEU A 38 18.95 -13.84 -0.47
C LEU A 38 20.29 -14.46 -0.02
N LYS A 39 21.41 -14.15 -0.68
CA LYS A 39 22.73 -14.62 -0.24
C LYS A 39 23.05 -14.03 1.13
N TYR A 40 22.92 -12.72 1.25
CA TYR A 40 23.13 -12.01 2.51
C TYR A 40 22.22 -12.55 3.62
N TRP A 41 20.92 -12.72 3.34
CA TRP A 41 19.95 -13.17 4.33
C TRP A 41 20.29 -14.55 4.91
N ARG A 42 20.74 -15.49 4.07
CA ARG A 42 21.17 -16.82 4.53
C ARG A 42 22.48 -16.79 5.32
N GLU A 43 23.45 -15.98 4.88
CA GLU A 43 24.73 -15.84 5.57
C GLU A 43 24.57 -15.20 6.96
N HIS A 44 23.57 -14.33 7.13
CA HIS A 44 23.33 -13.58 8.36
C HIS A 44 22.13 -14.08 9.18
N LYS A 45 21.49 -15.18 8.75
CA LYS A 45 20.36 -15.82 9.46
C LYS A 45 19.25 -14.82 9.85
N ILE A 46 18.85 -13.98 8.89
CA ILE A 46 17.87 -12.91 9.13
C ILE A 46 16.51 -13.47 9.58
N ASP A 47 16.14 -14.66 9.12
CA ASP A 47 14.96 -15.40 9.57
C ASP A 47 15.03 -15.77 11.06
N GLU A 48 16.17 -16.29 11.53
CA GLU A 48 16.39 -16.58 12.96
C GLU A 48 16.35 -15.27 13.79
N MET A 49 16.89 -14.18 13.27
CA MET A 49 16.80 -12.86 13.93
C MET A 49 15.37 -12.35 14.03
N CYS A 50 14.55 -12.54 13.00
CA CYS A 50 13.11 -12.20 13.01
C CYS A 50 12.38 -12.99 14.08
N GLU A 51 12.60 -14.30 14.17
CA GLU A 51 12.01 -15.16 15.20
C GLU A 51 12.42 -14.71 16.61
N GLN A 52 13.72 -14.52 16.83
CA GLN A 52 14.26 -14.08 18.13
C GLN A 52 13.70 -12.71 18.54
N TYR A 53 13.62 -11.75 17.61
CA TYR A 53 13.05 -10.44 17.89
C TYR A 53 11.56 -10.55 18.24
N PHE A 54 10.80 -11.36 17.50
CA PHE A 54 9.37 -11.55 17.78
C PHE A 54 9.16 -12.17 19.17
N LEU A 55 9.92 -13.20 19.54
CA LEU A 55 9.81 -13.83 20.85
C LEU A 55 10.18 -12.88 22.00
N ALA A 56 11.14 -11.98 21.79
CA ALA A 56 11.59 -11.02 22.80
C ALA A 56 10.70 -9.77 22.91
N HIS A 57 10.05 -9.37 21.81
CA HIS A 57 9.40 -8.06 21.67
C HIS A 57 8.04 -8.13 20.97
N SER A 58 7.28 -9.22 21.15
CA SER A 58 5.98 -9.41 20.50
C SER A 58 4.98 -8.30 20.82
N ASP A 59 5.08 -7.68 21.99
CA ASP A 59 4.26 -6.54 22.42
C ASP A 59 4.42 -5.32 21.50
N ARG A 60 5.57 -5.21 20.83
CA ARG A 60 5.87 -4.13 19.91
C ARG A 60 5.34 -4.38 18.51
N ILE A 61 4.91 -5.58 18.15
CA ILE A 61 4.58 -5.96 16.76
C ILE A 61 3.07 -5.83 16.52
N ARG A 62 2.67 -4.98 15.56
CA ARG A 62 1.27 -4.71 15.19
C ARG A 62 0.96 -5.01 13.73
N PHE A 63 1.92 -4.76 12.84
CA PHE A 63 1.91 -5.03 11.41
C PHE A 63 2.77 -6.25 11.05
N ASN A 64 2.82 -7.23 11.96
CA ASN A 64 3.45 -8.54 11.75
C ASN A 64 4.87 -8.44 11.18
N ASP A 65 5.12 -9.14 10.06
CA ASP A 65 6.38 -9.20 9.34
C ASP A 65 6.88 -7.82 8.91
N GLN A 66 5.99 -6.87 8.56
CA GLN A 66 6.41 -5.53 8.17
C GLN A 66 7.13 -4.80 9.31
N ASP A 67 6.62 -4.93 10.54
CA ASP A 67 7.27 -4.34 11.71
C ASP A 67 8.57 -5.03 12.04
N LEU A 68 8.60 -6.37 11.98
CA LEU A 68 9.81 -7.15 12.25
C LEU A 68 10.95 -6.73 11.32
N LEU A 69 10.65 -6.64 10.02
CA LEU A 69 11.63 -6.25 9.02
C LEU A 69 12.07 -4.79 9.20
N ASN A 70 11.17 -3.87 9.57
CA ASN A 70 11.55 -2.49 9.86
C ASN A 70 12.43 -2.41 11.13
N ALA A 71 12.05 -3.09 12.21
CA ALA A 71 12.81 -3.09 13.46
C ALA A 71 14.23 -3.66 13.31
N LEU A 72 14.41 -4.67 12.45
CA LEU A 72 15.70 -5.32 12.24
C LEU A 72 16.54 -4.64 11.16
N LEU A 73 15.93 -4.18 10.06
CA LEU A 73 16.64 -3.75 8.85
C LEU A 73 16.54 -2.23 8.62
N TYR A 74 16.15 -1.43 9.62
CA TYR A 74 15.94 0.00 9.42
C TYR A 74 17.18 0.75 8.89
N LYS A 75 18.40 0.30 9.20
CA LYS A 75 19.66 0.87 8.68
C LYS A 75 20.09 0.26 7.34
N ASP A 76 19.60 -0.93 7.03
CA ASP A 76 20.17 -1.82 6.04
C ASP A 76 19.29 -2.00 4.80
N LYS A 77 18.66 -0.89 4.42
CA LYS A 77 17.70 -0.83 3.33
C LYS A 77 18.02 0.27 2.34
N LEU A 78 17.53 0.11 1.12
CA LEU A 78 17.55 1.12 0.08
C LEU A 78 16.12 1.40 -0.38
N PHE A 79 15.72 2.66 -0.32
CA PHE A 79 14.46 3.08 -0.91
C PHE A 79 14.57 3.14 -2.44
N VAL A 80 13.65 2.47 -3.12
CA VAL A 80 13.47 2.53 -4.57
C VAL A 80 12.21 3.35 -4.92
N PRO A 81 12.05 3.81 -6.17
CA PRO A 81 10.92 4.68 -6.53
C PRO A 81 9.53 4.09 -6.22
N PHE A 82 8.59 4.94 -5.80
CA PHE A 82 7.23 4.56 -5.41
C PHE A 82 6.46 3.73 -6.46
N ARG A 83 6.79 3.90 -7.75
CA ARG A 83 6.13 3.15 -8.86
C ARG A 83 6.20 1.63 -8.70
N TRP A 84 7.17 1.13 -7.94
CA TRP A 84 7.35 -0.30 -7.66
C TRP A 84 6.47 -0.83 -6.52
N ASN A 85 5.76 0.02 -5.79
CA ASN A 85 4.79 -0.40 -4.77
C ASN A 85 3.79 0.73 -4.53
N VAL A 86 2.85 0.92 -5.47
CA VAL A 86 1.85 1.98 -5.39
C VAL A 86 0.68 1.52 -4.52
N GLN A 87 0.62 2.01 -3.29
CA GLN A 87 -0.33 1.60 -2.27
C GLN A 87 -1.71 2.28 -2.45
N ASP A 88 -2.80 1.60 -2.04
CA ASP A 88 -4.20 2.12 -2.08
C ASP A 88 -4.31 3.54 -1.50
N THR A 89 -3.61 3.78 -0.40
CA THR A 89 -3.65 5.04 0.34
C THR A 89 -3.09 6.23 -0.46
N PHE A 90 -2.14 6.02 -1.37
CA PHE A 90 -1.63 7.08 -2.23
C PHE A 90 -2.71 7.66 -3.17
N TYR A 91 -3.72 6.85 -3.52
CA TYR A 91 -4.88 7.30 -4.28
C TYR A 91 -5.94 8.00 -3.41
N ARG A 92 -5.81 8.02 -2.09
CA ARG A 92 -6.84 8.62 -1.21
C ARG A 92 -6.72 10.13 -1.19
N ARG A 93 -7.88 10.78 -1.25
CA ARG A 93 -7.98 12.25 -1.21
C ARG A 93 -7.35 12.85 0.05
N THR A 94 -7.40 12.15 1.18
CA THR A 94 -6.78 12.62 2.43
C THR A 94 -5.25 12.76 2.32
N TYR A 95 -4.62 12.04 1.39
CA TYR A 95 -3.18 12.07 1.15
C TYR A 95 -2.78 12.89 -0.09
N SER A 96 -3.72 13.64 -0.69
CA SER A 96 -3.44 14.42 -1.90
C SER A 96 -2.36 15.49 -1.72
N HIS A 97 -2.14 15.97 -0.49
CA HIS A 97 -1.09 16.95 -0.18
C HIS A 97 0.31 16.35 -0.38
N LYS A 98 0.58 15.15 0.18
CA LYS A 98 1.85 14.43 -0.02
C LYS A 98 2.13 14.17 -1.50
N VAL A 99 1.10 13.81 -2.26
CA VAL A 99 1.23 13.58 -3.71
C VAL A 99 1.64 14.86 -4.45
N LYS A 100 1.14 16.02 -4.03
CA LYS A 100 1.50 17.31 -4.64
C LYS A 100 2.93 17.74 -4.27
N GLU A 101 3.36 17.42 -3.06
CA GLU A 101 4.67 17.80 -2.53
C GLU A 101 5.80 16.87 -3.04
N HIS A 102 5.48 15.62 -3.38
CA HIS A 102 6.46 14.63 -3.81
C HIS A 102 6.29 14.24 -5.29
N SER A 103 7.15 14.80 -6.16
CA SER A 103 7.12 14.57 -7.62
C SER A 103 7.14 13.09 -8.00
N GLY A 104 7.94 12.27 -7.30
CA GLY A 104 8.00 10.82 -7.50
C GLY A 104 6.69 10.08 -7.19
N LEU A 105 5.85 10.58 -6.27
CA LEU A 105 4.53 10.00 -6.00
C LEU A 105 3.54 10.34 -7.12
N LYS A 106 3.56 11.58 -7.61
CA LYS A 106 2.73 11.98 -8.76
C LYS A 106 3.01 11.10 -9.97
N GLU A 107 4.28 10.89 -10.31
CA GLU A 107 4.68 10.00 -11.41
C GLU A 107 4.21 8.56 -11.15
N ALA A 108 4.43 8.03 -9.95
CA ALA A 108 4.02 6.67 -9.58
C ALA A 108 2.51 6.43 -9.70
N LEU A 109 1.67 7.44 -9.40
CA LEU A 109 0.21 7.32 -9.50
C LEU A 109 -0.30 7.29 -10.93
N LEU A 110 0.36 8.05 -11.82
CA LEU A 110 0.04 8.11 -13.25
C LEU A 110 0.61 6.89 -14.00
N HIS A 111 1.78 6.41 -13.59
CA HIS A 111 2.52 5.34 -14.26
C HIS A 111 2.98 4.24 -13.28
N PRO A 112 2.05 3.56 -12.59
CA PRO A 112 2.40 2.50 -11.66
C PRO A 112 3.03 1.32 -12.41
N ALA A 113 4.15 0.80 -11.91
CA ALA A 113 4.69 -0.49 -12.38
C ALA A 113 4.07 -1.66 -11.61
N ILE A 114 3.88 -1.48 -10.30
CA ILE A 114 3.21 -2.45 -9.43
C ILE A 114 2.14 -1.72 -8.60
N LEU A 115 0.89 -2.13 -8.78
CA LEU A 115 -0.25 -1.64 -8.01
C LEU A 115 -0.52 -2.58 -6.83
N HIS A 116 -0.45 -2.03 -5.61
CA HIS A 116 -0.61 -2.80 -4.38
C HIS A 116 -1.88 -2.37 -3.64
N TYR A 117 -2.93 -3.19 -3.73
CA TYR A 117 -4.19 -2.99 -3.01
C TYR A 117 -4.07 -3.35 -1.52
N THR A 118 -3.32 -2.53 -0.76
CA THR A 118 -3.00 -2.74 0.66
C THR A 118 -4.23 -2.78 1.57
N ASN A 119 -5.27 -2.01 1.23
CA ASN A 119 -6.50 -1.90 2.02
C ASN A 119 -7.65 -2.70 1.37
N LYS A 120 -8.68 -2.01 0.85
CA LYS A 120 -9.86 -2.64 0.29
C LYS A 120 -9.52 -3.35 -1.03
N LYS A 121 -9.64 -4.67 -1.05
CA LYS A 121 -9.32 -5.48 -2.22
C LYS A 121 -10.20 -5.16 -3.44
N PRO A 122 -9.67 -5.24 -4.67
CA PRO A 122 -10.39 -4.85 -5.88
C PRO A 122 -11.56 -5.78 -6.18
N TRP A 123 -11.49 -7.05 -5.78
CA TRP A 123 -12.61 -7.99 -5.86
C TRP A 123 -13.67 -7.78 -4.79
N ASN A 124 -13.59 -6.75 -3.93
CA ASN A 124 -14.70 -6.44 -3.04
C ASN A 124 -15.78 -5.64 -3.79
N TYR A 125 -17.05 -5.98 -3.57
CA TYR A 125 -18.19 -5.38 -4.26
C TYR A 125 -18.26 -3.84 -4.08
N ASP A 126 -17.93 -3.37 -2.88
CA ASP A 126 -17.91 -1.98 -2.45
C ASP A 126 -16.53 -1.30 -2.61
N SER A 127 -15.54 -1.97 -3.21
CA SER A 127 -14.28 -1.31 -3.56
C SER A 127 -14.54 -0.18 -4.55
N MET A 128 -14.00 1.00 -4.21
CA MET A 128 -14.07 2.26 -4.96
C MET A 128 -12.70 2.70 -5.49
N HIS A 129 -11.68 1.83 -5.42
CA HIS A 129 -10.33 2.16 -5.89
C HIS A 129 -10.37 2.57 -7.38
N PRO A 130 -9.69 3.66 -7.80
CA PRO A 130 -9.77 4.19 -9.16
C PRO A 130 -9.32 3.15 -10.21
N LEU A 131 -8.29 2.38 -9.90
CA LEU A 131 -7.76 1.31 -10.76
C LEU A 131 -8.37 -0.07 -10.45
N LYS A 132 -9.59 -0.14 -9.90
CA LYS A 132 -10.28 -1.43 -9.65
C LYS A 132 -10.44 -2.27 -10.92
N GLN A 133 -10.71 -1.63 -12.05
CA GLN A 133 -10.94 -2.34 -13.32
C GLN A 133 -9.68 -3.00 -13.87
N GLU A 134 -8.48 -2.51 -13.52
CA GLU A 134 -7.22 -3.12 -13.94
C GLU A 134 -7.09 -4.55 -13.39
N TYR A 135 -7.51 -4.79 -12.14
CA TYR A 135 -7.59 -6.14 -11.59
C TYR A 135 -8.54 -7.04 -12.40
N PHE A 136 -9.74 -6.57 -12.75
CA PHE A 136 -10.71 -7.38 -13.48
C PHE A 136 -10.29 -7.64 -14.93
N LYS A 137 -9.60 -6.70 -15.57
CA LYS A 137 -8.98 -6.88 -16.87
C LYS A 137 -8.01 -8.08 -16.86
N TYR A 138 -7.12 -8.15 -15.88
CA TYR A 138 -6.20 -9.30 -15.76
C TYR A 138 -6.89 -10.57 -15.28
N LEU A 139 -7.87 -10.47 -14.38
CA LEU A 139 -8.66 -11.63 -13.94
C LEU A 139 -9.31 -12.34 -15.13
N ASP A 140 -9.82 -11.59 -16.10
CA ASP A 140 -10.46 -12.13 -17.29
C ASP A 140 -9.48 -12.79 -18.29
N MET A 141 -8.17 -12.69 -18.05
CA MET A 141 -7.11 -13.41 -18.77
C MET A 141 -6.68 -14.70 -18.07
N THR A 142 -7.33 -15.05 -16.95
CA THR A 142 -7.02 -16.25 -16.16
C THR A 142 -8.16 -17.28 -16.23
N PRO A 143 -7.94 -18.53 -15.79
CA PRO A 143 -9.02 -19.52 -15.66
C PRO A 143 -10.19 -19.10 -14.75
N TRP A 144 -9.99 -18.10 -13.89
CA TRP A 144 -11.03 -17.54 -13.02
C TRP A 144 -11.86 -16.43 -13.68
N LYS A 145 -11.74 -16.25 -15.00
CA LYS A 145 -12.54 -15.31 -15.79
C LYS A 145 -14.03 -15.40 -15.42
N GLY A 146 -14.68 -14.24 -15.30
CA GLY A 146 -16.09 -14.16 -14.93
C GLY A 146 -16.37 -14.30 -13.43
N THR A 147 -15.39 -14.70 -12.60
CA THR A 147 -15.53 -14.63 -11.15
C THR A 147 -15.72 -13.17 -10.74
N ARG A 148 -16.87 -12.88 -10.14
CA ARG A 148 -17.24 -11.54 -9.68
C ARG A 148 -17.94 -11.65 -8.33
N PRO A 149 -17.97 -10.55 -7.56
CA PRO A 149 -18.65 -10.55 -6.27
C PRO A 149 -20.14 -10.78 -6.48
N ILE A 150 -20.69 -11.77 -5.79
CA ILE A 150 -22.13 -11.98 -5.75
C ILE A 150 -22.71 -10.91 -4.81
N ILE A 151 -23.67 -10.14 -5.31
CA ILE A 151 -24.30 -9.04 -4.58
C ILE A 151 -25.80 -9.29 -4.58
N ASP A 152 -26.39 -9.44 -3.38
CA ASP A 152 -27.84 -9.54 -3.23
C ASP A 152 -28.53 -8.20 -3.58
N PHE A 153 -29.84 -8.25 -3.76
CA PHE A 153 -30.63 -7.08 -4.17
C PHE A 153 -30.55 -5.93 -3.15
N GLN A 154 -30.61 -6.21 -1.85
CA GLN A 154 -30.55 -5.17 -0.81
C GLN A 154 -29.19 -4.47 -0.84
N THR A 155 -28.11 -5.24 -0.93
CA THR A 155 -26.74 -4.71 -1.03
C THR A 155 -26.56 -3.88 -2.31
N ARG A 156 -27.16 -4.28 -3.45
CA ARG A 156 -27.16 -3.47 -4.68
C ARG A 156 -27.86 -2.13 -4.49
N VAL A 157 -29.02 -2.10 -3.83
CA VAL A 157 -29.76 -0.86 -3.55
C VAL A 157 -28.94 0.05 -2.62
N ILE A 158 -28.40 -0.49 -1.52
CA ILE A 158 -27.60 0.28 -0.56
C ILE A 158 -26.33 0.84 -1.21
N THR A 159 -25.62 0.04 -2.01
CA THR A 159 -24.42 0.50 -2.70
C THR A 159 -24.74 1.50 -3.81
N GLY A 160 -25.85 1.33 -4.53
CA GLY A 160 -26.35 2.31 -5.48
C GLY A 160 -26.62 3.68 -4.83
N PHE A 161 -27.36 3.68 -3.72
CA PHE A 161 -27.62 4.90 -2.95
C PHE A 161 -26.32 5.54 -2.42
N LYS A 162 -25.39 4.74 -1.87
CA LYS A 162 -24.08 5.24 -1.45
C LYS A 162 -23.30 5.89 -2.59
N ARG A 163 -23.32 5.30 -3.80
CA ARG A 163 -22.66 5.86 -4.99
C ARG A 163 -23.32 7.17 -5.41
N LEU A 164 -24.65 7.25 -5.35
CA LEU A 164 -25.38 8.48 -5.67
C LEU A 164 -24.91 9.65 -4.79
N LEU A 165 -24.70 9.44 -3.49
CA LEU A 165 -24.18 10.48 -2.60
C LEU A 165 -22.83 11.05 -3.06
N TYR A 166 -21.97 10.24 -3.69
CA TYR A 166 -20.70 10.72 -4.23
C TYR A 166 -20.88 11.43 -5.58
N ILE A 167 -21.76 10.93 -6.44
CA ILE A 167 -22.05 11.52 -7.76
C ILE A 167 -22.72 12.89 -7.61
N THR A 168 -23.64 13.04 -6.67
CA THR A 168 -24.34 14.31 -6.40
C THR A 168 -23.49 15.31 -5.60
N GLY A 169 -22.28 14.92 -5.17
CA GLY A 169 -21.40 15.78 -4.39
C GLY A 169 -21.78 15.95 -2.91
N ILE A 170 -22.88 15.34 -2.44
CA ILE A 170 -23.28 15.33 -1.03
C ILE A 170 -22.14 14.75 -0.16
N LYS A 171 -21.46 13.72 -0.67
CA LYS A 171 -20.23 13.18 -0.10
C LYS A 171 -19.06 13.46 -1.03
N LYS A 172 -17.98 13.98 -0.45
CA LYS A 172 -16.69 14.12 -1.12
C LYS A 172 -16.14 12.74 -1.53
N SER A 173 -15.56 12.65 -2.74
CA SER A 173 -14.88 11.43 -3.20
C SER A 173 -13.79 10.99 -2.21
N LYS A 174 -13.71 9.68 -1.98
CA LYS A 174 -12.66 9.08 -1.14
C LYS A 174 -11.29 9.05 -1.82
N TYR A 175 -11.28 8.96 -3.14
CA TYR A 175 -10.07 8.88 -3.95
C TYR A 175 -9.87 10.16 -4.76
N ILE A 176 -8.62 10.45 -5.08
CA ILE A 176 -8.24 11.52 -6.00
C ILE A 176 -8.80 11.23 -7.40
N ASN A 177 -9.01 12.30 -8.18
CA ASN A 177 -9.26 12.17 -9.60
C ASN A 177 -7.92 12.24 -10.33
N LEU A 178 -7.53 11.16 -11.02
CA LEU A 178 -6.23 11.09 -11.69
C LEU A 178 -6.07 12.12 -12.81
N LYS A 179 -7.18 12.53 -13.44
CA LYS A 179 -7.19 13.58 -14.47
C LYS A 179 -6.66 14.92 -13.95
N ASP A 180 -6.84 15.21 -12.66
CA ASP A 180 -6.35 16.44 -12.03
C ASP A 180 -4.80 16.48 -12.02
N TYR A 181 -4.15 15.33 -12.17
CA TYR A 181 -2.69 15.20 -12.18
C TYR A 181 -2.11 15.06 -13.60
N GLU A 182 -2.92 14.59 -14.57
CA GLU A 182 -2.58 14.54 -15.99
C GLU A 182 -2.50 15.95 -16.63
N LEU A 183 -3.39 16.86 -16.22
CA LEU A 183 -3.50 18.22 -16.78
C LEU A 183 -2.45 19.21 -16.23
N ALA A 184 -1.63 18.78 -15.28
CA ALA A 184 -0.61 19.61 -14.62
C ALA A 184 0.82 19.27 -15.10
N GLN A 185 0.95 18.82 -16.36
CA GLN A 185 2.20 18.69 -17.11
C GLN A 185 2.26 19.81 -18.15
#